data_AF-A0A8D5IHK5-F1
#
_entry.id   AF-A0A8D5IHK5-F1
#
_cell.length_a   1.000
_cell.length_b   1.000
_cell.length_c   1.000
_cell.angle_alpha   90.00
_cell.angle_beta   90.00
_cell.angle_gamma   90.00
#
_symmetry.space_group_name_H-M   'P 1'
#
loop_
_entity.id
_entity.type
_entity.pdbx_description
1 polymer ?
#
loop_
_entity_poly.entity_id
_entity_poly.type
_entity_poly.pdbx_seq_one_letter_code
_entity_poly.pdbx_strand_id
1 'polypeptide(L)'
;MKVNGRWAYLYRAVDSRGRTVDFYLSSRRNSKAAYRFLGKILNNVKKWQIPRFINTDKAPAYGRALALLKREGRCPSDVEHRQIKYRNNVIECDHGKLKRIIGATLGFKSMKTAYATIKGIEVMRALRKGQASAFYYGDPLGEMRLVSRVFEM
;
A
#
# COMPACT_ATOMS: atom_id res chain seq x y z
N MET A 1 -12.54 -7.23 -0.56
CA MET A 1 -13.46 -6.74 -1.61
C MET A 1 -13.88 -7.90 -2.50
N LYS A 2 -15.06 -7.86 -3.14
CA LYS A 2 -15.47 -8.94 -4.05
C LYS A 2 -14.96 -8.69 -5.47
N VAL A 3 -14.34 -9.71 -6.06
CA VAL A 3 -13.90 -9.76 -7.45
C VAL A 3 -14.37 -11.08 -8.04
N ASN A 4 -15.18 -11.02 -9.09
CA ASN A 4 -15.88 -12.15 -9.71
C ASN A 4 -16.59 -13.05 -8.68
N GLY A 5 -17.36 -12.43 -7.78
CA GLY A 5 -18.08 -13.12 -6.70
C GLY A 5 -17.20 -13.64 -5.54
N ARG A 6 -15.87 -13.64 -5.67
CA ARG A 6 -14.93 -14.15 -4.65
C ARG A 6 -14.29 -13.03 -3.85
N TRP A 7 -13.96 -13.31 -2.59
CA TRP A 7 -13.24 -12.34 -1.76
C TRP A 7 -11.78 -12.21 -2.17
N ALA A 8 -11.35 -10.97 -2.38
CA ALA A 8 -9.97 -10.54 -2.58
C ALA A 8 -9.50 -9.63 -1.44
N TYR A 9 -8.19 -9.64 -1.20
CA TYR A 9 -7.50 -8.96 -0.12
C TYR A 9 -6.69 -7.79 -0.67
N LEU A 10 -6.97 -6.60 -0.14
CA LEU A 10 -6.24 -5.40 -0.46
C LEU A 10 -5.23 -5.10 0.66
N TYR A 11 -3.96 -5.24 0.33
CA TYR A 11 -2.83 -4.85 1.16
C TYR A 11 -2.55 -3.37 0.92
N ARG A 12 -2.29 -2.62 1.99
CA ARG A 12 -1.99 -1.19 1.91
C ARG A 12 -0.93 -0.83 2.93
N ALA A 13 -0.16 0.19 2.60
CA ALA A 13 0.85 0.77 3.46
C ALA A 13 0.62 2.28 3.50
N VAL A 14 0.63 2.81 4.70
CA VAL A 14 0.57 4.25 4.97
C VAL A 14 1.70 4.60 5.92
N ASP A 15 2.21 5.82 5.82
CA ASP A 15 3.18 6.32 6.78
C ASP A 15 2.50 6.83 8.07
N SER A 16 3.32 7.31 9.01
CA SER A 16 2.83 7.86 10.29
C SER A 16 1.93 9.08 10.15
N ARG A 17 1.95 9.78 9.01
CA ARG A 17 1.09 10.94 8.69
C ARG A 17 -0.15 10.53 7.91
N GLY A 18 -0.39 9.23 7.72
CA GLY A 18 -1.51 8.71 6.93
C GLY A 18 -1.35 8.91 5.42
N ARG A 19 -0.13 9.21 4.94
CA ARG A 19 0.15 9.27 3.50
C ARG A 19 0.26 7.85 2.96
N THR A 20 -0.50 7.56 1.90
CA THR A 20 -0.38 6.31 1.13
C THR A 20 1.06 6.13 0.66
N VAL A 21 1.65 4.98 0.95
CA VAL A 21 2.96 4.55 0.46
C VAL A 21 2.77 3.66 -0.77
N ASP A 22 2.00 2.57 -0.62
CA ASP A 22 1.69 1.66 -1.72
C ASP A 22 0.47 0.78 -1.38
N PHE A 23 -0.04 0.08 -2.39
CA PHE A 23 -1.09 -0.93 -2.27
C PHE A 23 -0.78 -2.17 -3.14
N TYR A 24 -1.43 -3.29 -2.80
CA TYR A 24 -1.36 -4.53 -3.57
C TYR A 24 -2.65 -5.34 -3.41
N LEU A 25 -3.21 -5.80 -4.54
CA LEU A 25 -4.43 -6.61 -4.55
C LEU A 25 -4.07 -8.07 -4.78
N SER A 26 -4.58 -8.96 -3.92
CA SER A 26 -4.35 -10.40 -4.00
C SER A 26 -5.65 -11.17 -3.84
N SER A 27 -5.78 -12.29 -4.56
CA SER A 27 -6.87 -13.24 -4.33
C SER A 27 -6.69 -14.05 -3.03
N ARG A 28 -5.50 -14.03 -2.42
CA ARG A 28 -5.17 -14.83 -1.23
C ARG A 28 -4.55 -14.00 -0.11
N ARG A 29 -4.88 -14.36 1.14
CA ARG A 29 -4.23 -13.84 2.35
C ARG A 29 -3.20 -14.87 2.86
N ASN A 30 -1.96 -14.74 2.43
CA ASN A 30 -0.89 -15.66 2.80
C ASN A 30 0.48 -14.97 2.82
N SER A 31 1.51 -15.66 3.33
CA SER A 31 2.87 -15.13 3.40
C SER A 31 3.44 -14.75 2.04
N LYS A 32 3.07 -15.46 0.96
CA LYS A 32 3.53 -15.14 -0.40
C LYS A 32 2.99 -13.79 -0.88
N ALA A 33 1.73 -13.48 -0.59
CA ALA A 33 1.14 -12.20 -0.92
C ALA A 33 1.72 -11.06 -0.04
N ALA A 34 1.91 -11.30 1.26
CA ALA A 34 2.58 -10.35 2.15
C ALA A 34 4.03 -10.06 1.70
N TYR A 35 4.79 -11.10 1.33
CA TYR A 35 6.15 -10.99 0.80
C TYR A 35 6.19 -10.17 -0.49
N ARG A 36 5.30 -10.46 -1.45
CA ARG A 36 5.21 -9.68 -2.70
C ARG A 36 4.91 -8.21 -2.42
N PHE A 37 3.99 -7.94 -1.50
CA PHE A 37 3.62 -6.57 -1.15
C PHE A 37 4.76 -5.81 -0.46
N LEU A 38 5.35 -6.39 0.58
CA LEU A 38 6.46 -5.78 1.31
C LEU A 38 7.70 -5.62 0.40
N GLY A 39 8.01 -6.63 -0.42
CA GLY A 39 9.09 -6.57 -1.39
C GLY A 39 8.87 -5.51 -2.46
N LYS A 40 7.63 -5.31 -2.92
CA LYS A 40 7.28 -4.22 -3.84
C LYS A 40 7.59 -2.86 -3.20
N ILE A 41 7.16 -2.64 -1.97
CA ILE A 41 7.44 -1.38 -1.24
C ILE A 41 8.94 -1.16 -1.11
N LEU A 42 9.67 -2.16 -0.59
CA LEU A 42 11.10 -2.05 -0.34
C LEU A 42 11.92 -1.82 -1.61
N ASN A 43 11.50 -2.36 -2.75
CA ASN A 43 12.14 -2.12 -4.04
C ASN A 43 11.88 -0.71 -4.58
N ASN A 44 10.73 -0.12 -4.26
CA ASN A 44 10.30 1.17 -4.81
C ASN A 44 10.73 2.37 -3.95
N VAL A 45 11.15 2.15 -2.70
CA VAL A 45 11.66 3.19 -1.81
C VAL A 45 13.18 3.26 -1.85
N LYS A 46 13.73 4.46 -1.69
CA LYS A 46 15.19 4.62 -1.55
C LYS A 46 15.64 4.06 -0.20
N LYS A 47 16.90 3.63 -0.08
CA LYS A 47 17.45 3.04 1.15
C LYS A 47 17.22 3.92 2.38
N TRP A 48 17.41 5.23 2.27
CA TRP A 48 17.19 6.21 3.35
C TRP A 48 15.71 6.48 3.68
N GLN A 49 14.78 5.98 2.87
CA GLN A 49 13.34 6.07 3.12
C GLN A 49 12.77 4.81 3.76
N ILE A 50 13.60 3.75 3.90
CA ILE A 50 13.19 2.53 4.60
C ILE A 50 12.97 2.89 6.07
N PRO A 51 11.79 2.61 6.64
CA PRO A 51 11.50 3.01 8.01
C PRO A 51 12.21 2.10 9.01
N ARG A 52 12.62 2.67 10.14
CA ARG A 52 13.12 1.88 11.29
C ARG A 52 12.07 0.93 11.86
N PHE A 53 10.77 1.27 11.73
CA PHE A 53 9.67 0.49 12.27
C PHE A 53 8.63 0.17 11.20
N ILE A 54 8.29 -1.11 11.05
CA ILE A 54 7.14 -1.57 10.27
C ILE A 54 6.09 -2.09 11.24
N ASN A 55 4.90 -1.47 11.26
CA ASN A 55 3.79 -1.94 12.08
C ASN A 55 2.77 -2.68 11.21
N THR A 56 2.35 -3.89 11.61
CA THR A 56 1.30 -4.64 10.93
C THR A 56 0.22 -5.14 11.89
N ASP A 57 -0.82 -5.75 11.33
CA ASP A 57 -1.73 -6.58 12.13
C ASP A 57 -0.99 -7.79 12.74
N LYS A 58 -1.68 -8.50 13.65
CA LYS A 58 -1.15 -9.70 14.31
C LYS A 58 -1.10 -10.95 13.39
N ALA A 59 -1.22 -10.80 12.07
CA ALA A 59 -1.20 -11.97 11.18
C ALA A 59 0.22 -12.54 11.04
N PRO A 60 0.42 -13.87 11.20
CA PRO A 60 1.74 -14.51 11.12
C PRO A 60 2.34 -14.49 9.71
N ALA A 61 1.55 -14.11 8.69
CA ALA A 61 2.02 -13.95 7.33
C ALA A 61 3.08 -12.85 7.18
N TYR A 62 2.95 -11.74 7.91
CA TYR A 62 3.86 -10.60 7.80
C TYR A 62 5.22 -10.89 8.43
N GLY A 63 5.25 -11.51 9.62
CA GLY A 63 6.50 -11.88 10.28
C GLY A 63 7.35 -12.83 9.41
N ARG A 64 6.72 -13.86 8.83
CA ARG A 64 7.38 -14.78 7.89
C ARG A 64 7.90 -14.08 6.63
N ALA A 65 7.11 -13.17 6.07
CA ALA A 65 7.51 -12.40 4.89
C ALA A 65 8.71 -11.47 5.17
N LEU A 66 8.70 -10.76 6.31
CA LEU A 66 9.80 -9.88 6.71
C LEU A 66 11.08 -10.65 7.02
N ALA A 67 10.98 -11.79 7.71
CA ALA A 67 12.13 -12.65 7.98
C ALA A 67 12.81 -13.11 6.67
N LEU A 68 12.00 -13.52 5.68
CA LEU A 68 12.51 -13.91 4.36
C LEU A 68 13.18 -12.73 3.63
N LEU A 69 12.55 -11.55 3.63
CA LEU A 69 13.11 -10.34 3.00
C LEU A 69 14.42 -9.89 3.66
N LYS A 70 14.55 -10.05 4.98
CA LYS A 70 15.80 -9.79 5.70
C LYS A 70 16.89 -10.77 5.31
N ARG A 71 16.56 -12.07 5.25
CA ARG A 71 17.49 -13.12 4.82
C ARG A 71 18.03 -12.91 3.41
N GLU A 72 17.18 -12.40 2.52
CA GLU A 72 17.55 -12.06 1.13
C GLU A 72 18.27 -10.71 0.98
N GLY A 73 18.52 -9.98 2.08
CA GLY A 73 19.16 -8.67 2.05
C GLY A 73 18.29 -7.54 1.46
N ARG A 74 17.01 -7.81 1.20
CA ARG A 74 16.06 -6.83 0.63
C ARG A 74 15.46 -5.91 1.69
N CYS A 75 15.38 -6.36 2.93
CA CYS A 75 14.99 -5.58 4.08
C CYS A 75 16.20 -5.45 5.02
N PRO A 76 16.59 -4.22 5.42
CA PRO A 76 17.66 -4.04 6.40
C PRO A 76 17.37 -4.77 7.72
N SER A 77 18.43 -5.31 8.33
CA SER A 77 18.31 -6.15 9.54
C SER A 77 17.81 -5.37 10.75
N ASP A 78 18.12 -4.08 10.81
CA ASP A 78 17.76 -3.10 11.85
C ASP A 78 16.30 -2.64 11.78
N VAL A 79 15.56 -2.94 10.70
CA VAL A 79 14.12 -2.67 10.64
C VAL A 79 13.37 -3.53 11.64
N GLU A 80 12.76 -2.92 12.64
CA GLU A 80 11.97 -3.60 13.65
C GLU A 80 10.52 -3.82 13.17
N HIS A 81 10.03 -5.05 13.33
CA HIS A 81 8.63 -5.40 13.09
C HIS A 81 7.84 -5.31 14.39
N ARG A 82 6.75 -4.53 14.37
CA ARG A 82 5.87 -4.30 15.51
C ARG A 82 4.43 -4.70 15.19
N GLN A 83 3.71 -5.15 16.21
CA GLN A 83 2.29 -5.53 16.11
C GLN A 83 1.45 -4.80 17.16
N ILE A 84 1.52 -3.48 17.11
CA ILE A 84 0.90 -2.60 18.11
C ILE A 84 -0.50 -2.19 17.62
N LYS A 85 -1.53 -2.55 18.38
CA LYS A 85 -2.95 -2.33 18.02
C LYS A 85 -3.27 -0.86 17.74
N TYR A 86 -2.92 0.05 18.65
CA TYR A 86 -3.26 1.47 18.53
C TYR A 86 -2.55 2.18 17.37
N ARG A 87 -1.39 1.67 16.91
CA ARG A 87 -0.69 2.20 15.73
C ARG A 87 -1.38 1.80 14.43
N ASN A 88 -2.30 0.83 14.46
CA ASN A 88 -3.12 0.49 13.31
C ASN A 88 -4.28 1.48 13.09
N ASN A 89 -4.60 2.36 14.05
CA ASN A 89 -5.73 3.29 13.91
C ASN A 89 -5.62 4.17 12.65
N VAL A 90 -4.40 4.59 12.29
CA VAL A 90 -4.15 5.41 11.08
C VAL A 90 -4.54 4.64 9.82
N ILE A 91 -4.10 3.37 9.71
CA ILE A 91 -4.42 2.54 8.54
C ILE A 91 -5.89 2.12 8.54
N GLU A 92 -6.50 1.89 9.71
CA GLU A 92 -7.91 1.54 9.86
C GLU A 92 -8.84 2.68 9.43
N CYS A 93 -8.55 3.91 9.87
CA CYS A 93 -9.30 5.10 9.43
C CYS A 93 -9.19 5.28 7.92
N ASP A 94 -7.98 5.12 7.37
CA ASP A 94 -7.75 5.25 5.93
C ASP A 94 -8.45 4.15 5.12
N HIS A 95 -8.46 2.93 5.63
CA HIS A 95 -9.21 1.80 5.08
C HIS A 95 -10.72 2.07 5.05
N GLY A 96 -11.29 2.67 6.09
CA GLY A 96 -12.72 2.99 6.15
C GLY A 96 -13.16 3.89 4.99
N LYS A 97 -12.39 4.95 4.72
CA LYS A 97 -12.64 5.87 3.60
C LYS A 97 -12.60 5.16 2.24
N LEU A 98 -11.59 4.30 2.03
CA LEU A 98 -11.47 3.54 0.79
C LEU A 98 -12.60 2.52 0.62
N LYS A 99 -12.97 1.81 1.70
CA LYS A 99 -14.08 0.84 1.69
C LYS A 99 -15.39 1.48 1.28
N ARG A 100 -15.65 2.73 1.67
CA ARG A 100 -16.85 3.47 1.26
C ARG A 100 -16.92 3.68 -0.25
N ILE A 101 -15.80 4.06 -0.87
CA ILE A 101 -15.71 4.24 -2.34
C ILE A 101 -15.86 2.89 -3.06
N ILE A 102 -15.14 1.86 -2.61
CA ILE A 102 -15.20 0.52 -3.21
C ILE A 102 -16.58 -0.13 -2.99
N GLY A 103 -17.24 0.15 -1.87
CA GLY A 103 -18.59 -0.37 -1.59
C GLY A 103 -19.61 0.09 -2.63
N ALA A 104 -19.49 1.34 -3.08
CA ALA A 104 -20.36 1.91 -4.11
C ALA A 104 -20.21 1.22 -5.48
N THR A 105 -19.09 0.54 -5.76
CA THR A 105 -18.86 -0.13 -7.05
C THR A 105 -19.53 -1.51 -7.13
N LEU A 106 -20.17 -2.00 -6.06
CA LEU A 106 -20.84 -3.31 -5.97
C LEU A 106 -19.94 -4.53 -6.28
N GLY A 107 -18.62 -4.35 -6.23
CA GLY A 107 -17.62 -5.36 -6.59
C GLY A 107 -17.19 -5.31 -8.06
N PHE A 108 -16.16 -6.09 -8.39
CA PHE A 108 -15.55 -6.07 -9.73
C PHE A 108 -15.73 -7.41 -10.43
N LYS A 109 -15.71 -7.42 -11.77
CA LYS A 109 -15.78 -8.66 -12.56
C LYS A 109 -14.43 -9.32 -12.80
N SER A 110 -13.32 -8.56 -12.79
CA SER A 110 -11.97 -9.10 -12.99
C SER A 110 -10.94 -8.48 -12.04
N MET A 111 -9.86 -9.20 -11.75
CA MET A 111 -8.74 -8.68 -10.94
C MET A 111 -8.03 -7.52 -11.63
N LYS A 112 -7.92 -7.56 -12.97
CA LYS A 112 -7.29 -6.50 -13.77
C LYS A 112 -8.04 -5.18 -13.61
N THR A 113 -9.35 -5.20 -13.80
CA THR A 113 -10.22 -4.02 -13.63
C THR A 113 -10.20 -3.54 -12.18
N ALA A 114 -10.34 -4.45 -11.22
CA ALA A 114 -10.28 -4.10 -9.80
C ALA A 114 -8.97 -3.40 -9.44
N TYR A 115 -7.83 -3.92 -9.91
CA TYR A 115 -6.52 -3.33 -9.66
C TYR A 115 -6.42 -1.93 -10.28
N ALA A 116 -6.79 -1.77 -11.55
CA ALA A 116 -6.74 -0.47 -12.24
C ALA A 116 -7.63 0.59 -11.57
N THR A 117 -8.85 0.22 -11.16
CA THR A 117 -9.76 1.15 -10.47
C THR A 117 -9.22 1.53 -9.09
N ILE A 118 -8.74 0.57 -8.29
CA ILE A 118 -8.14 0.88 -6.98
C ILE A 118 -6.91 1.76 -7.15
N LYS A 119 -6.09 1.49 -8.17
CA LYS A 119 -4.91 2.30 -8.52
C LYS A 119 -5.31 3.76 -8.74
N GLY A 120 -6.31 4.01 -9.58
CA GLY A 120 -6.85 5.36 -9.82
C GLY A 120 -7.41 6.00 -8.54
N ILE A 121 -8.19 5.26 -7.74
CA ILE A 121 -8.72 5.78 -6.47
C ILE A 121 -7.59 6.18 -5.51
N GLU A 122 -6.55 5.35 -5.35
CA GLU A 122 -5.43 5.66 -4.48
C GLU A 122 -4.64 6.87 -4.98
N VAL A 123 -4.43 7.03 -6.28
CA VAL A 123 -3.81 8.23 -6.88
C VAL A 123 -4.62 9.47 -6.55
N MET A 124 -5.93 9.46 -6.83
CA MET A 124 -6.79 10.61 -6.54
C MET A 124 -6.81 10.95 -5.05
N ARG A 125 -6.73 9.95 -4.17
CA ARG A 125 -6.64 10.16 -2.72
C ARG A 125 -5.28 10.71 -2.29
N ALA A 126 -4.18 10.26 -2.91
CA ALA A 126 -2.85 10.81 -2.67
C ALA A 126 -2.78 12.29 -3.08
N LEU A 127 -3.34 12.65 -4.24
CA LEU A 127 -3.48 14.02 -4.71
C LEU A 127 -4.27 14.89 -3.72
N ARG A 128 -5.46 14.43 -3.30
CA ARG A 128 -6.29 15.15 -2.30
C ARG A 128 -5.61 15.31 -0.94
N LYS A 129 -4.67 14.44 -0.58
CA LYS A 129 -3.85 14.55 0.65
C LYS A 129 -2.65 15.50 0.48
N GLY A 130 -2.52 16.17 -0.66
CA GLY A 130 -1.39 17.03 -0.96
C GLY A 130 -0.09 16.27 -1.18
N GLN A 131 -0.11 14.98 -1.52
CA GLN A 131 1.15 14.26 -1.76
C GLN A 131 1.87 14.70 -3.03
N ALA A 132 1.15 15.34 -3.96
CA ALA A 132 1.75 16.03 -5.09
C ALA A 132 2.30 17.42 -4.71
N SER A 133 2.03 17.92 -3.50
CA SER A 133 2.39 19.30 -3.15
C SER A 133 3.86 19.59 -3.03
N ALA A 134 4.64 18.56 -2.67
CA ALA A 134 6.11 18.62 -2.69
C ALA A 134 6.69 18.89 -4.10
N PHE A 135 5.85 18.78 -5.14
CA PHE A 135 6.25 19.02 -6.52
C PHE A 135 5.59 20.26 -7.14
N TYR A 136 4.72 20.99 -6.41
CA TYR A 136 4.21 22.30 -6.84
C TYR A 136 5.25 23.39 -6.51
N TYR A 137 6.41 23.36 -7.15
CA TYR A 137 7.28 24.54 -7.23
C TYR A 137 6.97 25.29 -8.52
N GLY A 138 5.77 25.87 -8.61
CA GLY A 138 5.36 26.73 -9.72
C GLY A 138 4.96 26.03 -11.04
N ASP A 139 4.88 24.70 -11.09
CA ASP A 139 4.60 23.94 -12.32
C ASP A 139 3.66 22.73 -12.05
N PRO A 140 2.62 22.47 -12.89
CA PRO A 140 1.79 21.26 -12.87
C PRO A 140 2.55 19.92 -12.90
N LEU A 141 3.86 19.91 -13.21
CA LEU A 141 4.73 18.71 -13.28
C LEU A 141 4.61 17.76 -12.09
N GLY A 142 4.20 18.24 -10.92
CA GLY A 142 4.04 17.44 -9.73
C GLY A 142 2.97 16.35 -9.76
N GLU A 143 1.81 16.70 -10.30
CA GLU A 143 0.73 15.74 -10.50
C GLU A 143 1.12 14.71 -11.55
N MET A 144 1.75 15.18 -12.63
CA MET A 144 2.24 14.34 -13.73
C MET A 144 3.26 13.32 -13.23
N ARG A 145 4.23 13.72 -12.39
CA ARG A 145 5.20 12.80 -11.78
C ARG A 145 4.56 11.77 -10.86
N LEU A 146 3.53 12.16 -10.10
CA LEU A 146 2.82 11.22 -9.22
C LEU A 146 2.00 10.22 -10.04
N VAL A 147 1.35 10.68 -11.12
CA VAL A 147 0.63 9.83 -12.07
C VAL A 147 1.59 8.90 -12.79
N SER A 148 2.67 9.39 -13.40
CA SER A 148 3.69 8.56 -14.07
C SER A 148 4.33 7.54 -13.12
N ARG A 149 4.70 7.93 -11.90
CA ARG A 149 5.23 6.99 -10.90
C ARG A 149 4.23 5.87 -10.61
N VAL A 150 2.95 6.20 -10.48
CA VAL A 150 1.96 5.19 -10.13
C VAL A 150 1.63 4.34 -11.35
N PHE A 151 1.41 4.94 -12.52
CA PHE A 151 0.97 4.26 -13.73
C PHE A 151 2.06 3.62 -14.57
N GLU A 152 3.35 3.86 -14.27
CA GLU A 152 4.49 3.43 -15.10
C GLU A 152 4.35 3.95 -16.54
N MET A 153 3.93 5.22 -16.66
CA MET A 153 3.76 5.96 -17.92
C MET A 153 4.87 6.96 -18.13
#